data_AF-A0A1W2FHU0-F1
#
_entry.id   AF-A0A1W2FHU0-F1
#
_cell.length_a   1.000
_cell.length_b   1.000
_cell.length_c   1.000
_cell.angle_alpha   90.00
_cell.angle_beta   90.00
_cell.angle_gamma   90.00
#
_symmetry.space_group_name_H-M   'P 1'
#
loop_
_entity.id
_entity.type
_entity.pdbx_description
1 polymer ?
#
loop_
_entity_poly.entity_id
_entity_poly.type
_entity_poly.pdbx_seq_one_letter_code
_entity_poly.pdbx_strand_id
1 'polypeptide(L)'
;MNQEQPVVIVNGQDGDLADLVEQPAKVMRIGTMIKQLLEEVRAAPLDEASRNRLKEIHKRSIEELEDGLAPELREELERLSLPFTEDGTPSDAELRIAQAQLVGWLEGLFHGIQTALFAQQMAARAQLEQMRGRALPAGSGDAQDAGPTGKGTGQYL
;
A
#
# COMPACT_ATOMS: atom_id res chain seq x y z
N MET A 1 21.21 -17.44 26.87
CA MET A 1 20.79 -16.32 26.01
C MET A 1 19.42 -16.63 25.45
N ASN A 2 18.36 -16.15 26.10
CA ASN A 2 17.02 -16.15 25.51
C ASN A 2 16.97 -14.92 24.59
N GLN A 3 16.84 -15.15 23.28
CA GLN A 3 16.62 -14.08 22.32
C GLN A 3 15.12 -13.76 22.35
N GLU A 4 14.75 -12.68 23.05
CA GLU A 4 13.44 -12.06 22.91
C GLU A 4 13.32 -11.56 21.47
N GLN A 5 12.54 -12.28 20.66
CA GLN A 5 12.14 -11.76 19.36
C GLN A 5 11.20 -10.58 19.59
N PRO A 6 11.39 -9.44 18.89
CA PRO A 6 10.47 -8.33 19.04
C PRO A 6 9.11 -8.77 18.49
N VAL A 7 8.11 -8.82 19.38
CA VAL A 7 6.71 -8.91 18.99
C VAL A 7 6.39 -7.58 18.31
N VAL A 8 6.39 -7.59 16.98
CA VAL A 8 5.81 -6.48 16.21
C VAL A 8 4.32 -6.55 16.48
N ILE A 9 3.84 -5.69 17.39
CA ILE A 9 2.42 -5.46 17.60
C ILE A 9 1.92 -4.77 16.34
N VAL A 10 1.44 -5.57 15.40
CA VAL A 10 0.62 -5.10 14.29
C VAL A 10 -0.72 -4.73 14.91
N ASN A 11 -0.90 -3.44 15.23
CA ASN A 11 -2.18 -2.94 15.72
C ASN A 11 -3.26 -3.23 14.67
N GLY A 12 -4.41 -3.73 15.11
CA GLY A 12 -5.50 -4.23 14.26
C GLY A 12 -6.27 -3.19 13.45
N GLN A 13 -5.61 -2.16 12.93
CA GLN A 13 -6.16 -1.16 12.01
C GLN A 13 -5.68 -1.36 10.57
N ASP A 14 -4.78 -2.31 10.28
CA ASP A 14 -4.23 -2.43 8.92
C ASP A 14 -5.23 -2.99 7.90
N GLY A 15 -6.27 -3.70 8.35
CA GLY A 15 -7.40 -4.09 7.50
C GLY A 15 -8.20 -2.89 6.96
N ASP A 16 -8.08 -1.73 7.62
CA ASP A 16 -8.78 -0.48 7.32
C ASP A 16 -8.08 0.33 6.21
N LEU A 17 -6.75 0.16 6.06
CA LEU A 17 -5.96 1.03 5.18
C LEU A 17 -6.28 0.83 3.69
N ALA A 18 -6.66 -0.39 3.29
CA ALA A 18 -7.13 -0.65 1.93
C ALA A 18 -8.54 -0.10 1.69
N ASP A 19 -9.35 -0.01 2.74
CA ASP A 19 -10.71 0.53 2.70
C ASP A 19 -10.72 2.06 2.63
N LEU A 20 -9.60 2.71 2.96
CA LEU A 20 -9.43 4.17 2.76
C LEU A 20 -9.51 4.60 1.29
N VAL A 21 -9.34 3.68 0.33
CA VAL A 21 -9.45 3.96 -1.10
C VAL A 21 -10.65 3.21 -1.67
N GLU A 22 -11.81 3.87 -1.68
CA GLU A 22 -13.08 3.29 -2.13
C GLU A 22 -13.07 2.91 -3.61
N GLN A 23 -12.36 3.68 -4.45
CA GLN A 23 -12.28 3.43 -5.91
C GLN A 23 -10.82 3.39 -6.41
N PRO A 24 -10.05 2.31 -6.11
CA PRO A 24 -8.62 2.26 -6.41
C PRO A 24 -8.30 2.48 -7.89
N ALA A 25 -9.07 1.87 -8.79
CA ALA A 25 -8.86 1.99 -10.22
C ALA A 25 -9.09 3.42 -10.75
N LYS A 26 -10.04 4.16 -10.16
CA LYS A 26 -10.32 5.56 -10.50
C LYS A 26 -9.16 6.44 -10.04
N VAL A 27 -8.80 6.33 -8.76
CA VAL A 27 -7.71 7.10 -8.15
C VAL A 27 -6.39 6.89 -8.89
N MET A 28 -6.04 5.64 -9.24
CA MET A 28 -4.83 5.35 -10.02
C MET A 28 -4.85 5.98 -11.43
N ARG A 29 -6.00 5.98 -12.10
CA ARG A 29 -6.15 6.59 -13.43
C ARG A 29 -5.94 8.11 -13.36
N ILE A 30 -6.57 8.76 -12.39
CA ILE A 30 -6.43 10.21 -12.19
C ILE A 30 -4.99 10.56 -11.77
N GLY A 31 -4.39 9.81 -10.84
CA GLY A 31 -3.00 10.00 -10.45
C GLY A 31 -2.01 9.87 -11.61
N THR A 32 -2.22 8.89 -12.49
CA THR A 32 -1.39 8.71 -13.70
C THR A 32 -1.55 9.88 -14.66
N MET A 33 -2.79 10.35 -14.87
CA MET A 33 -3.06 11.53 -15.70
C MET A 33 -2.35 12.78 -15.14
N ILE A 34 -2.47 13.03 -13.83
CA ILE A 34 -1.81 14.16 -13.17
C ILE A 34 -0.28 14.08 -13.35
N LYS A 35 0.29 12.89 -13.18
CA LYS A 35 1.74 12.66 -13.36
C LYS A 35 2.20 12.98 -14.78
N GLN A 36 1.45 12.54 -15.80
CA GLN A 36 1.76 12.87 -17.19
C GLN A 36 1.66 14.38 -17.45
N LEU A 37 0.63 15.06 -16.92
CA LEU A 37 0.51 16.51 -17.06
C LEU A 37 1.67 17.25 -16.38
N LEU A 38 2.11 16.81 -15.20
CA LEU A 38 3.28 17.35 -14.52
C LEU A 38 4.55 17.21 -15.36
N GLU A 39 4.74 16.07 -16.01
CA GLU A 39 5.86 15.83 -16.93
C GLU A 39 5.81 16.80 -18.12
N GLU A 40 4.63 17.07 -18.68
CA GLU A 40 4.48 18.04 -19.77
C GLU A 40 4.81 19.48 -19.34
N VAL A 41 4.37 19.92 -18.14
CA VAL A 41 4.74 21.26 -17.63
C VAL A 41 6.26 21.38 -17.38
N ARG A 42 6.95 20.26 -17.14
CA ARG A 42 8.41 20.23 -16.99
C ARG A 42 9.14 20.22 -18.33
N ALA A 43 8.52 19.69 -19.38
CA ALA A 43 9.14 19.52 -20.69
C ALA A 43 9.27 20.83 -21.47
N ALA A 44 8.28 21.72 -21.38
CA ALA A 44 8.25 22.99 -22.11
C ALA A 44 7.44 24.08 -21.38
N PRO A 45 7.76 25.37 -21.59
CA PRO A 45 6.96 26.47 -21.05
C PRO A 45 5.56 26.49 -21.69
N LEU A 46 4.56 26.87 -20.90
CA LEU A 46 3.16 26.91 -21.33
C LEU A 46 2.70 28.32 -21.66
N ASP A 47 1.80 28.43 -22.63
CA ASP A 47 1.06 29.66 -22.87
C ASP A 47 -0.06 29.86 -21.83
N GLU A 48 -0.62 31.07 -21.78
CA GLU A 48 -1.63 31.44 -20.79
C GLU A 48 -2.90 30.58 -20.88
N ALA A 49 -3.33 30.25 -22.11
CA ALA A 49 -4.49 29.40 -22.36
C ALA A 49 -4.29 27.99 -21.79
N SER A 50 -3.11 27.41 -21.99
CA SER A 50 -2.75 26.08 -21.47
C SER A 50 -2.66 26.09 -19.95
N ARG A 51 -2.12 27.16 -19.34
CA ARG A 51 -2.08 27.32 -17.88
C ARG A 51 -3.47 27.42 -17.26
N ASN A 52 -4.37 28.19 -17.86
CA ASN A 52 -5.78 28.25 -17.43
C ASN A 52 -6.48 26.89 -17.57
N ARG A 53 -6.22 26.16 -18.67
CA ARG A 53 -6.76 24.82 -18.84
C ARG A 53 -6.24 23.85 -17.78
N LEU A 54 -4.96 23.91 -17.43
CA LEU A 54 -4.38 23.07 -16.38
C LEU A 54 -4.88 23.41 -14.98
N LYS A 55 -5.15 24.67 -14.68
CA LYS A 55 -5.82 25.10 -13.45
C LYS A 55 -7.17 24.39 -13.30
N GLU A 56 -8.00 24.41 -14.34
CA GLU A 56 -9.31 23.74 -14.34
C GLU A 56 -9.18 22.22 -14.25
N ILE A 57 -8.23 21.62 -14.96
CA ILE A 57 -7.96 20.18 -14.86
C ILE A 57 -7.54 19.80 -13.45
N HIS A 58 -6.67 20.60 -12.81
CA HIS A 58 -6.22 20.35 -11.44
C HIS A 58 -7.39 20.36 -10.46
N LYS A 59 -8.24 21.39 -10.52
CA LYS A 59 -9.45 21.49 -9.69
C LYS A 59 -10.36 20.27 -9.85
N ARG A 60 -10.71 19.92 -11.09
CA ARG A 60 -11.54 18.73 -11.36
C ARG A 60 -10.89 17.43 -10.93
N SER A 61 -9.57 17.34 -11.03
CA SER A 61 -8.86 16.13 -10.62
C SER A 61 -8.93 15.93 -9.10
N ILE A 62 -8.91 17.01 -8.31
CA ILE A 62 -9.11 16.93 -6.86
C ILE A 62 -10.53 16.42 -6.55
N GLU A 63 -11.56 17.03 -7.15
CA GLU A 63 -12.96 16.59 -6.98
C GLU A 63 -13.16 15.10 -7.35
N GLU A 64 -12.56 14.65 -8.45
CA GLU A 64 -12.62 13.25 -8.89
C GLU A 64 -11.81 12.29 -7.99
N LEU A 65 -10.72 12.77 -7.39
CA LEU A 65 -9.95 12.01 -6.40
C LEU A 65 -10.76 11.86 -5.11
N GLU A 66 -11.38 12.94 -4.62
CA GLU A 66 -12.21 12.92 -3.41
C GLU A 66 -13.33 11.89 -3.52
N ASP A 67 -14.03 11.81 -4.65
CA ASP A 67 -15.07 10.79 -4.89
C ASP A 67 -14.55 9.35 -4.80
N GLY A 68 -13.25 9.12 -5.01
CA GLY A 68 -12.62 7.81 -4.94
C GLY A 68 -11.96 7.46 -3.60
N LEU A 69 -12.01 8.36 -2.62
CA LEU A 69 -11.33 8.24 -1.33
C LEU A 69 -12.34 8.14 -0.18
N ALA A 70 -11.95 7.52 0.93
CA ALA A 70 -12.74 7.55 2.17
C ALA A 70 -12.74 8.95 2.80
N PRO A 71 -13.74 9.30 3.64
CA PRO A 71 -13.89 10.62 4.24
C PRO A 71 -12.60 11.15 4.91
N GLU A 72 -11.87 10.31 5.62
CA GLU A 72 -10.64 10.68 6.31
C GLU A 72 -9.57 11.19 5.34
N LEU A 73 -9.40 10.52 4.20
CA LEU A 73 -8.45 10.93 3.15
C LEU A 73 -8.96 12.11 2.33
N ARG A 74 -10.28 12.29 2.18
CA ARG A 74 -10.85 13.49 1.58
C ARG A 74 -10.49 14.72 2.41
N GLU A 75 -10.75 14.67 3.72
CA GLU A 75 -10.42 15.77 4.61
C GLU A 75 -8.90 16.04 4.66
N GLU A 76 -8.07 15.00 4.57
CA GLU A 76 -6.62 15.18 4.45
C GLU A 76 -6.23 15.88 3.15
N LEU A 77 -6.78 15.42 2.02
CA LEU A 77 -6.53 16.01 0.71
C LEU A 77 -6.96 17.48 0.68
N GLU A 78 -8.13 17.81 1.19
CA GLU A 78 -8.64 19.19 1.28
C GLU A 78 -7.74 20.09 2.13
N ARG A 79 -7.24 19.60 3.27
CA ARG A 79 -6.32 20.38 4.13
C ARG A 79 -4.98 20.67 3.47
N LEU A 80 -4.49 19.75 2.62
CA LEU A 80 -3.21 19.88 1.95
C LEU A 80 -3.32 20.65 0.62
N SER A 81 -4.45 20.55 -0.07
CA SER A 81 -4.67 21.11 -1.39
C SER A 81 -5.11 22.57 -1.29
N LEU A 82 -4.20 23.50 -1.58
CA LEU A 82 -4.51 24.92 -1.66
C LEU A 82 -5.07 25.27 -3.06
N PRO A 83 -6.30 25.80 -3.17
CA PRO A 83 -6.86 26.17 -4.46
C PRO A 83 -6.11 27.37 -5.07
N PHE A 84 -5.98 27.37 -6.40
CA PHE A 84 -5.50 28.56 -7.12
C PHE A 84 -6.47 29.72 -6.96
N THR A 85 -5.95 30.95 -6.96
CA THR A 85 -6.78 32.17 -6.91
C THR A 85 -7.72 32.22 -8.12
N GLU A 86 -8.98 32.62 -7.94
CA GLU A 86 -9.96 32.63 -9.04
C GLU A 86 -9.59 33.68 -10.11
N ASP A 87 -9.13 34.85 -9.69
CA ASP A 87 -8.88 36.02 -10.55
C ASP A 87 -7.55 36.00 -11.32
N GLY A 88 -6.76 34.93 -11.21
CA GLY A 88 -5.42 34.84 -11.78
C GLY A 88 -5.18 33.57 -12.60
N THR A 89 -4.37 33.71 -13.65
CA THR A 89 -3.73 32.56 -14.31
C THR A 89 -2.48 32.18 -13.54
N PRO A 90 -2.36 30.93 -13.06
CA PRO A 90 -1.18 30.49 -12.33
C PRO A 90 0.05 30.49 -13.24
N SER A 91 1.22 30.62 -12.64
CA SER A 91 2.50 30.45 -13.32
C SER A 91 2.81 28.97 -13.57
N ASP A 92 3.73 28.67 -14.50
CA ASP A 92 4.25 27.31 -14.71
C ASP A 92 4.83 26.72 -13.42
N ALA A 93 5.42 27.56 -12.56
CA ALA A 93 5.98 27.14 -11.29
C ALA A 93 4.90 26.70 -10.31
N GLU A 94 3.83 27.49 -10.17
CA GLU A 94 2.69 27.16 -9.32
C GLU A 94 2.00 25.87 -9.78
N LEU A 95 1.77 25.71 -11.09
CA LEU A 95 1.24 24.48 -11.66
C LEU A 95 2.13 23.27 -11.37
N ARG A 96 3.46 23.40 -11.53
CA ARG A 96 4.40 22.32 -11.22
C ARG A 96 4.37 21.91 -9.75
N ILE A 97 4.30 22.87 -8.83
CA ILE A 97 4.25 22.59 -7.39
C ILE A 97 2.94 21.89 -7.03
N ALA A 98 1.80 22.43 -7.47
CA ALA A 98 0.49 21.86 -7.15
C ALA A 98 0.33 20.43 -7.70
N GLN A 99 0.73 20.18 -8.95
CA GLN A 99 0.67 18.83 -9.52
C GLN A 99 1.68 17.88 -8.84
N ALA A 100 2.91 18.33 -8.54
CA ALA A 100 3.90 17.51 -7.85
C ALA A 100 3.45 17.13 -6.43
N GLN A 101 2.75 18.02 -5.74
CA GLN A 101 2.17 17.75 -4.43
C GLN A 101 1.15 16.60 -4.51
N LEU A 102 0.20 16.66 -5.47
CA LEU A 102 -0.78 15.60 -5.67
C LEU A 102 -0.12 14.26 -6.04
N VAL A 103 0.84 14.27 -6.97
CA VAL A 103 1.58 13.05 -7.35
C VAL A 103 2.28 12.45 -6.14
N GLY A 104 3.03 13.25 -5.39
CA GLY A 104 3.78 12.76 -4.23
C GLY A 104 2.88 12.22 -3.13
N TRP A 105 1.76 12.89 -2.86
CA TRP A 105 0.77 12.42 -1.88
C TRP A 105 0.14 11.09 -2.31
N LEU A 106 -0.27 10.97 -3.58
CA LEU A 106 -0.82 9.72 -4.12
C LEU A 106 0.21 8.58 -4.12
N GLU A 107 1.47 8.85 -4.50
CA GLU A 107 2.54 7.85 -4.45
C GLU A 107 2.79 7.38 -3.00
N GLY A 108 2.75 8.29 -2.03
CA GLY A 108 2.84 7.97 -0.60
C GLY A 108 1.68 7.11 -0.11
N LEU A 109 0.44 7.47 -0.47
CA LEU A 109 -0.78 6.72 -0.13
C LEU A 109 -0.70 5.28 -0.64
N PHE A 110 -0.44 5.09 -1.94
CA PHE A 110 -0.37 3.74 -2.52
C PHE A 110 0.80 2.93 -1.95
N HIS A 111 1.94 3.56 -1.69
CA HIS A 111 3.07 2.89 -1.06
C HIS A 111 2.73 2.44 0.38
N GLY A 112 2.03 3.28 1.16
CA GLY A 112 1.54 2.93 2.49
C GLY A 112 0.62 1.71 2.48
N ILE A 113 -0.37 1.70 1.58
CA ILE A 113 -1.31 0.58 1.39
C ILE A 113 -0.57 -0.71 1.00
N GLN A 114 0.33 -0.64 0.02
CA GLN A 114 1.12 -1.80 -0.40
C GLN A 114 1.99 -2.36 0.73
N THR A 115 2.60 -1.47 1.52
CA THR A 115 3.44 -1.86 2.66
C THR A 115 2.61 -2.56 3.74
N ALA A 116 1.44 -2.02 4.08
CA ALA A 116 0.53 -2.63 5.05
C ALA A 116 0.03 -4.00 4.58
N LEU A 117 -0.41 -4.12 3.32
CA LEU A 117 -0.85 -5.40 2.75
C LEU A 117 0.27 -6.45 2.72
N PHE A 118 1.50 -6.04 2.38
CA PHE A 118 2.65 -6.94 2.40
C PHE A 118 2.95 -7.43 3.83
N ALA A 119 2.93 -6.52 4.81
CA ALA A 119 3.12 -6.87 6.21
C ALA A 119 2.05 -7.87 6.72
N GLN A 120 0.79 -7.65 6.36
CA GLN A 120 -0.31 -8.58 6.68
C GLN A 120 -0.08 -9.97 6.07
N GLN A 121 0.30 -10.04 4.79
CA GLN A 121 0.58 -11.33 4.14
C GLN A 121 1.73 -12.07 4.81
N MET A 122 2.78 -11.36 5.22
CA MET A 122 3.93 -11.96 5.92
C MET A 122 3.53 -12.46 7.31
N ALA A 123 2.75 -11.68 8.07
CA ALA A 123 2.25 -12.09 9.38
C ALA A 123 1.33 -13.33 9.28
N ALA A 124 0.43 -13.36 8.30
CA ALA A 124 -0.44 -14.51 8.04
C ALA A 124 0.35 -15.77 7.67
N ARG A 125 1.40 -15.64 6.85
CA ARG A 125 2.30 -16.77 6.52
C ARG A 125 3.03 -17.31 7.76
N ALA A 126 3.59 -16.43 8.58
CA ALA A 126 4.28 -16.82 9.81
C ALA A 126 3.35 -17.55 10.80
N GLN A 127 2.09 -17.10 10.93
CA GLN A 127 1.09 -17.77 11.75
C GLN A 127 0.78 -19.18 11.23
N LEU A 128 0.62 -19.36 9.92
CA LEU A 128 0.38 -20.68 9.32
C LEU A 128 1.56 -21.64 9.52
N GLU A 129 2.80 -21.15 9.41
CA GLU A 129 4.00 -21.95 9.68
C GLU A 129 4.09 -22.37 11.14
N GLN A 130 3.77 -21.48 12.08
CA GLN A 130 3.69 -21.83 13.51
C GLN A 130 2.61 -22.88 13.80
N MET A 131 1.44 -22.78 13.16
CA MET A 131 0.38 -23.78 13.29
C MET A 131 0.80 -25.14 12.71
N ARG A 132 1.49 -25.16 11.56
CA ARG A 132 2.06 -26.39 10.98
C ARG A 132 3.13 -27.01 11.87
N GLY A 133 4.01 -26.20 12.46
CA GLY A 133 5.02 -26.65 13.42
C GLY A 133 4.43 -27.25 14.69
N ARG A 134 3.25 -26.80 15.11
CA ARG A 134 2.52 -27.34 16.27
C ARG A 134 1.67 -28.57 15.94
N ALA A 135 1.29 -28.76 14.67
CA ALA A 135 0.46 -29.88 14.21
C ALA A 135 1.27 -31.09 13.71
N LEU A 136 2.59 -30.96 13.51
CA LEU A 136 3.47 -32.10 13.29
C LEU A 136 3.59 -32.89 14.60
N PRO A 137 3.14 -34.17 14.65
CA PRO A 137 3.38 -35.00 15.81
C PRO A 137 4.89 -35.09 16.03
N ALA A 138 5.34 -34.95 17.27
CA ALA A 138 6.68 -35.39 17.63
C ALA A 138 6.78 -36.85 17.17
N GLY A 139 7.54 -37.08 16.08
CA GLY A 139 7.95 -38.42 15.74
C GLY A 139 8.68 -38.92 16.95
N SER A 140 8.05 -39.85 17.66
CA SER A 140 8.60 -40.64 18.74
C SER A 140 9.75 -41.46 18.16
N GLY A 141 10.88 -40.78 17.95
CA GLY A 141 12.20 -41.37 17.93
C GLY A 141 12.63 -41.60 19.36
N ASP A 142 11.92 -42.48 20.08
CA ASP A 142 12.51 -43.20 21.21
C ASP A 142 13.10 -44.49 20.62
N ALA A 143 14.29 -44.34 20.05
CA ALA A 143 15.27 -45.39 20.21
C ALA A 143 15.72 -45.33 21.68
N GLN A 144 15.56 -46.46 22.38
CA GLN A 144 16.44 -46.98 23.44
C GLN A 144 15.73 -47.28 24.78
N ASP A 145 15.11 -48.47 24.88
CA ASP A 145 15.28 -49.33 26.07
C ASP A 145 15.04 -50.81 25.75
N ALA A 146 15.72 -51.66 26.51
CA ALA A 146 16.12 -53.03 26.26
C ALA A 146 15.03 -54.13 26.39
N GLY A 147 15.24 -55.24 25.68
CA GLY A 147 14.53 -56.51 25.94
C GLY A 147 14.79 -57.59 24.87
N PRO A 148 15.48 -58.72 25.17
CA PRO A 148 15.83 -59.73 24.18
C PRO A 148 14.81 -60.87 24.17
N THR A 149 13.94 -60.97 23.17
CA THR A 149 13.22 -62.22 22.88
C THR A 149 12.57 -62.21 21.50
N GLY A 150 12.78 -63.26 20.71
CA GLY A 150 11.77 -63.72 19.75
C GLY A 150 12.24 -63.85 18.31
N LYS A 151 12.71 -65.06 17.95
CA LYS A 151 12.87 -65.56 16.57
C LYS A 151 11.61 -65.35 15.73
N GLY A 152 11.78 -64.96 14.46
CA GLY A 152 10.72 -64.99 13.45
C GLY A 152 11.27 -64.70 12.05
N THR A 153 11.85 -65.71 11.41
CA THR A 153 12.23 -65.71 10.00
C THR A 153 11.00 -65.57 9.09
N GLY A 154 11.07 -64.73 8.06
CA GLY A 154 10.00 -64.58 7.07
C GLY A 154 10.43 -63.79 5.84
N GLN A 155 11.39 -64.36 5.09
CA GLN A 155 11.81 -63.93 3.76
C GLN A 155 10.67 -64.19 2.76
N TYR A 156 10.18 -63.16 2.06
CA TYR A 156 9.56 -63.35 0.74
C TYR A 156 9.97 -62.24 -0.23
N LEU A 157 10.17 -62.71 -1.46
CA LEU A 157 10.52 -62.01 -2.69
C LEU A 157 9.35 -61.18 -3.23
#